data_AF-A0A419X9K2-F1
#
_entry.id   AF-A0A419X9K2-F1
#
_cell.length_a   1.000
_cell.length_b   1.000
_cell.length_c   1.000
_cell.angle_alpha   90.00
_cell.angle_beta   90.00
_cell.angle_gamma   90.00
#
_symmetry.space_group_name_H-M   'P 1'
#
loop_
_entity.id
_entity.type
_entity.pdbx_description
1 polymer ?
#
loop_
_entity_poly.entity_id
_entity_poly.type
_entity_poly.pdbx_seq_one_letter_code
_entity_poly.pdbx_strand_id
1 'polypeptide(L)'
;MNFNNITKEIERDQINLRPILLSDSRFIDCMFEDEDIKRYYIVPKEAQQDYKRLVRYWLNDIRNGAGTCWIITQKENGLLFKNKQVGFVAFEFRDSLKKARISYAILPEYRGQGIATAAVEMVIDKLKDEGVEKLEADIDRDNYSSEKVVEKLGFNVNKKQALVDPEMFRDGDVRMRALWYKDVFDFSKLEFYYIDQDEFSRLINNATIYKVWEEEKTTARVLGNMLGAQPTEKTGRYHFVFQTDVTEKLVGISDDDSLRYNIPWELLREEQHNGKKILIFCGWGDPKNGIGSMKFDYYEIGIDKMLFANLLAELMSNYPDFFSEQKMRSVIGLEGFRFEEGQIGI
;
A
#
# COMPACT_ATOMS: atom_id res chain seq x y z
N MET A 1 -2.02 8.07 3.49
CA MET A 1 -3.16 7.37 4.10
C MET A 1 -3.85 8.30 5.08
N ASN A 2 -5.15 8.56 4.89
CA ASN A 2 -5.96 9.38 5.79
C ASN A 2 -6.86 8.47 6.63
N PHE A 3 -6.41 8.15 7.84
CA PHE A 3 -7.12 7.21 8.71
C PHE A 3 -8.53 7.68 9.10
N ASN A 4 -8.74 9.00 9.20
CA ASN A 4 -10.07 9.56 9.44
C ASN A 4 -11.02 9.34 8.25
N ASN A 5 -10.50 9.13 7.05
CA ASN A 5 -11.33 8.77 5.90
C ASN A 5 -11.68 7.29 5.92
N ILE A 6 -10.72 6.42 6.30
CA ILE A 6 -10.94 4.97 6.47
C ILE A 6 -12.10 4.74 7.44
N THR A 7 -12.10 5.38 8.60
CA THR A 7 -13.08 5.15 9.67
C THR A 7 -14.45 5.78 9.44
N LYS A 8 -14.72 6.32 8.24
CA LYS A 8 -16.07 6.82 7.91
C LYS A 8 -17.03 5.67 7.67
N GLU A 9 -18.31 5.98 7.86
CA GLU A 9 -19.42 5.12 7.46
C GLU A 9 -19.42 4.87 5.95
N ILE A 10 -19.77 3.65 5.54
CA ILE A 10 -19.80 3.21 4.14
C ILE A 10 -21.17 2.61 3.85
N GLU A 11 -21.87 3.14 2.86
CA GLU A 11 -23.17 2.63 2.43
C GLU A 11 -23.10 2.07 1.01
N ARG A 12 -23.66 0.87 0.80
CA ARG A 12 -23.86 0.25 -0.52
C ARG A 12 -25.15 -0.55 -0.49
N ASP A 13 -26.10 -0.18 -1.34
CA ASP A 13 -27.43 -0.80 -1.42
C ASP A 13 -28.14 -0.87 -0.05
N GLN A 14 -28.49 -2.09 0.39
CA GLN A 14 -29.15 -2.38 1.66
C GLN A 14 -28.17 -2.57 2.82
N ILE A 15 -26.85 -2.46 2.58
CA ILE A 15 -25.82 -2.69 3.59
C ILE A 15 -25.17 -1.35 3.95
N ASN A 16 -24.98 -1.15 5.25
CA ASN A 16 -24.27 -0.03 5.81
C ASN A 16 -23.23 -0.50 6.83
N LEU A 17 -22.01 -0.01 6.70
CA LEU A 17 -20.88 -0.27 7.58
C LEU A 17 -20.62 0.98 8.42
N ARG A 18 -21.05 0.95 9.69
CA ARG A 18 -20.78 2.04 10.62
C ARG A 18 -19.65 1.68 11.58
N PRO A 19 -18.80 2.63 11.99
CA PRO A 19 -17.75 2.36 12.98
C PRO A 19 -18.33 1.78 14.27
N ILE A 20 -17.58 0.89 14.89
CA ILE A 20 -17.95 0.32 16.18
C ILE A 20 -17.91 1.38 17.29
N LEU A 21 -18.88 1.30 18.20
CA LEU A 21 -18.97 2.14 19.39
C LEU A 21 -18.85 1.29 20.66
N LEU A 22 -18.50 1.91 21.79
CA LEU A 22 -18.48 1.21 23.07
C LEU A 22 -19.86 0.61 23.43
N SER A 23 -20.95 1.22 22.98
CA SER A 23 -22.31 0.71 23.18
C SER A 23 -22.60 -0.61 22.45
N ASP A 24 -21.77 -0.99 21.45
CA ASP A 24 -21.93 -2.23 20.69
C ASP A 24 -21.44 -3.47 21.44
N SER A 25 -20.85 -3.30 22.64
CA SER A 25 -20.41 -4.43 23.47
C SER A 25 -21.46 -5.51 23.64
N ARG A 26 -22.73 -5.14 23.87
CA ARG A 26 -23.81 -6.14 24.02
C ARG A 26 -24.06 -6.92 22.74
N PHE A 27 -24.00 -6.25 21.59
CA PHE A 27 -24.17 -6.89 20.29
C PHE A 27 -23.02 -7.87 20.00
N ILE A 28 -21.78 -7.45 20.31
CA ILE A 28 -20.61 -8.32 20.17
C ILE A 28 -20.68 -9.51 21.14
N ASP A 29 -21.08 -9.30 22.40
CA ASP A 29 -21.31 -10.40 23.35
C ASP A 29 -22.31 -11.43 22.77
N CYS A 30 -23.44 -10.97 22.21
CA CYS A 30 -24.43 -11.86 21.57
C CYS A 30 -23.90 -12.56 20.31
N MET A 31 -23.07 -11.91 19.50
CA MET A 31 -22.44 -12.55 18.32
C MET A 31 -21.63 -13.79 18.72
N PHE A 32 -20.93 -13.72 19.85
CA PHE A 32 -20.14 -14.83 20.37
C PHE A 32 -20.97 -15.82 21.20
N GLU A 33 -22.29 -15.71 21.27
CA GLU A 33 -23.12 -16.82 21.74
C GLU A 33 -23.19 -17.94 20.70
N ASP A 34 -23.04 -17.61 19.41
CA ASP A 34 -22.97 -18.56 18.31
C ASP A 34 -21.70 -19.41 18.34
N GLU A 35 -21.88 -20.74 18.25
CA GLU A 35 -20.79 -21.70 18.36
C GLU A 35 -19.85 -21.66 17.15
N ASP A 36 -20.32 -21.36 15.94
CA ASP A 36 -19.45 -21.24 14.76
C ASP A 36 -18.55 -20.00 14.87
N ILE A 37 -19.08 -18.87 15.34
CA ILE A 37 -18.29 -17.66 15.57
C ILE A 37 -17.25 -17.91 16.66
N LYS A 38 -17.61 -18.48 17.81
CA LYS A 38 -16.63 -18.89 18.84
C LYS A 38 -15.58 -19.86 18.29
N ARG A 39 -16.01 -20.78 17.43
CA ARG A 39 -15.18 -21.84 16.88
C ARG A 39 -14.14 -21.31 15.90
N TYR A 40 -14.53 -20.38 15.01
CA TYR A 40 -13.70 -19.97 13.88
C TYR A 40 -13.10 -18.57 14.00
N TYR A 41 -13.69 -17.68 14.80
CA TYR A 41 -13.18 -16.31 14.94
C TYR A 41 -12.05 -16.27 15.97
N ILE A 42 -10.88 -15.80 15.56
CA ILE A 42 -9.71 -15.71 16.43
C ILE A 42 -9.85 -14.47 17.32
N VAL A 43 -9.98 -14.70 18.62
CA VAL A 43 -10.05 -13.66 19.64
C VAL A 43 -8.79 -13.74 20.52
N PRO A 44 -8.13 -12.60 20.81
CA PRO A 44 -7.04 -12.55 21.78
C PRO A 44 -7.44 -13.25 23.09
N LYS A 45 -6.53 -14.04 23.68
CA LYS A 45 -6.80 -14.84 24.89
C LYS A 45 -7.45 -14.02 26.00
N GLU A 46 -7.02 -12.78 26.17
CA GLU A 46 -7.49 -11.85 27.19
C GLU A 46 -8.95 -11.44 27.00
N ALA A 47 -9.47 -11.52 25.77
CA ALA A 47 -10.84 -11.14 25.39
C ALA A 47 -11.81 -12.32 25.27
N GLN A 48 -11.34 -13.57 25.32
CA GLN A 48 -12.20 -14.76 25.23
C GLN A 48 -13.18 -14.91 26.40
N GLN A 49 -12.90 -14.28 27.54
CA GLN A 49 -13.77 -14.31 28.74
C GLN A 49 -14.62 -13.04 28.89
N ASP A 50 -14.34 -11.99 28.12
CA ASP A 50 -15.00 -10.69 28.20
C ASP A 50 -14.86 -9.97 26.85
N TYR A 51 -15.85 -10.14 25.96
CA TYR A 51 -15.78 -9.56 24.62
C TYR A 51 -15.90 -8.03 24.63
N LYS A 52 -16.21 -7.40 25.77
CA LYS A 52 -16.01 -5.95 25.93
C LYS A 52 -14.55 -5.56 25.74
N ARG A 53 -13.61 -6.44 26.07
CA ARG A 53 -12.18 -6.23 25.80
C ARG A 53 -11.92 -6.21 24.31
N LEU A 54 -12.55 -7.08 23.51
CA LEU A 54 -12.46 -7.06 22.05
C LEU A 54 -12.94 -5.73 21.47
N VAL A 55 -14.06 -5.19 21.96
CA VAL A 55 -14.52 -3.85 21.58
C VAL A 55 -13.49 -2.77 21.93
N ARG A 56 -12.87 -2.84 23.12
CA ARG A 56 -11.82 -1.89 23.51
C ARG A 56 -10.55 -2.04 22.66
N TYR A 57 -10.20 -3.25 22.21
CA TYR A 57 -9.09 -3.46 21.28
C TYR A 57 -9.34 -2.72 19.97
N TRP A 58 -10.51 -2.93 19.34
CA TRP A 58 -10.85 -2.20 18.11
C TRP A 58 -10.92 -0.68 18.30
N LEU A 59 -11.46 -0.19 19.41
CA LEU A 59 -11.47 1.24 19.71
C LEU A 59 -10.05 1.80 19.90
N ASN A 60 -9.14 1.01 20.47
CA ASN A 60 -7.73 1.37 20.59
C ASN A 60 -7.04 1.40 19.21
N ASP A 61 -7.33 0.44 18.34
CA ASP A 61 -6.79 0.41 16.97
C ASP A 61 -7.26 1.62 16.16
N ILE A 62 -8.54 1.98 16.30
CA ILE A 62 -9.10 3.19 15.68
C ILE A 62 -8.35 4.44 16.15
N ARG A 63 -8.14 4.56 17.47
CA ARG A 63 -7.44 5.71 18.07
C ARG A 63 -5.99 5.81 17.60
N ASN A 64 -5.33 4.67 17.40
CA ASN A 64 -3.90 4.63 17.06
C ASN A 64 -3.64 4.52 15.55
N GLY A 65 -4.69 4.51 14.72
CA GLY A 65 -4.54 4.33 13.27
C GLY A 65 -4.09 2.92 12.85
N ALA A 66 -4.28 1.92 13.72
CA ALA A 66 -3.79 0.55 13.51
C ALA A 66 -4.82 -0.38 12.85
N GLY A 67 -6.09 0.02 12.81
CA GLY A 67 -7.18 -0.83 12.33
C GLY A 67 -8.54 -0.30 12.74
N THR A 68 -9.60 -0.90 12.20
CA THR A 68 -10.97 -0.52 12.57
C THR A 68 -11.90 -1.72 12.50
N CYS A 69 -13.02 -1.60 13.20
CA CYS A 69 -14.14 -2.51 13.10
C CYS A 69 -15.39 -1.72 12.77
N TRP A 70 -16.15 -2.21 11.79
CA TRP A 70 -17.47 -1.71 11.46
C TRP A 70 -18.53 -2.73 11.86
N ILE A 71 -19.60 -2.23 12.46
CA ILE A 71 -20.85 -2.97 12.57
C ILE A 71 -21.53 -2.96 11.20
N ILE A 72 -21.83 -4.15 10.70
CA ILE A 72 -22.61 -4.34 9.49
C ILE A 72 -24.08 -4.19 9.88
N THR A 73 -24.76 -3.27 9.24
CA THR A 73 -26.20 -3.05 9.40
C THR A 73 -26.92 -3.28 8.08
N GLN A 74 -28.06 -3.96 8.14
CA GLN A 74 -28.94 -4.16 6.99
C GLN A 74 -30.14 -3.22 7.12
N LYS A 75 -30.39 -2.44 6.08
CA LYS A 75 -31.58 -1.59 5.95
C LYS A 75 -32.81 -2.48 5.78
N GLU A 76 -33.88 -2.16 6.52
CA GLU A 76 -35.19 -2.78 6.34
C GLU A 76 -36.11 -1.84 5.56
N ASN A 77 -36.99 -2.42 4.73
CA ASN A 77 -37.93 -1.65 3.93
C ASN A 77 -39.05 -1.06 4.80
N GLY A 78 -39.11 0.27 4.90
CA GLY A 78 -40.22 1.02 5.48
C GLY A 78 -39.76 2.12 6.45
N LEU A 79 -40.41 3.29 6.39
CA LEU A 79 -40.05 4.52 7.12
C LEU A 79 -39.94 4.40 8.66
N LEU A 80 -40.38 3.29 9.25
CA LEU A 80 -40.43 3.06 10.70
C LEU A 80 -39.50 1.93 11.20
N PHE A 81 -38.82 1.22 10.30
CA PHE A 81 -37.93 0.13 10.71
C PHE A 81 -36.53 0.67 11.03
N LYS A 82 -35.94 0.16 12.13
CA LYS A 82 -34.55 0.44 12.47
C LYS A 82 -33.65 -0.52 11.71
N ASN A 83 -32.52 -0.03 11.19
CA ASN A 83 -31.48 -0.88 10.62
C ASN A 83 -31.08 -1.96 11.63
N LYS A 84 -31.02 -3.20 11.17
CA LYS A 84 -30.64 -4.34 12.01
C LYS A 84 -29.14 -4.55 11.97
N GLN A 85 -28.53 -4.78 13.12
CA GLN A 85 -27.12 -5.20 13.20
C GLN A 85 -27.06 -6.68 12.82
N VAL A 86 -26.28 -7.02 11.81
CA VAL A 86 -26.25 -8.37 11.20
C VAL A 86 -24.88 -9.04 11.29
N GLY A 87 -23.86 -8.29 11.68
CA GLY A 87 -22.50 -8.79 11.85
C GLY A 87 -21.50 -7.66 12.04
N PHE A 88 -20.23 -7.99 11.86
CA PHE A 88 -19.16 -7.02 11.82
C PHE A 88 -18.10 -7.42 10.79
N VAL A 89 -17.38 -6.42 10.30
CA VAL A 89 -16.16 -6.58 9.49
C VAL A 89 -15.08 -5.70 10.10
N ALA A 90 -13.88 -6.22 10.26
CA ALA A 90 -12.76 -5.53 10.84
C ALA A 90 -11.51 -5.72 9.97
N PHE A 91 -10.60 -4.75 10.05
CA PHE A 91 -9.24 -4.92 9.58
C PHE A 91 -8.24 -4.39 10.59
N GLU A 92 -7.03 -4.94 10.55
CA GLU A 92 -5.85 -4.43 11.24
C GLU A 92 -4.70 -4.32 10.24
N PHE A 93 -3.87 -3.29 10.37
CA PHE A 93 -2.58 -3.23 9.68
C PHE A 93 -1.62 -4.25 10.26
N ARG A 94 -0.68 -4.68 9.43
CA ARG A 94 0.31 -5.70 9.79
C ARG A 94 1.67 -5.07 10.02
N ASP A 95 2.71 -5.68 9.47
CA ASP A 95 4.09 -5.17 9.46
C ASP A 95 4.23 -3.79 8.78
N SER A 96 3.24 -3.35 8.00
CA SER A 96 3.20 -2.01 7.41
C SER A 96 1.77 -1.54 7.16
N LEU A 97 1.60 -0.23 6.91
CA LEU A 97 0.31 0.34 6.46
C LEU A 97 -0.09 -0.12 5.05
N LYS A 98 0.80 -0.79 4.31
CA LYS A 98 0.53 -1.32 2.97
C LYS A 98 -0.09 -2.72 3.01
N LYS A 99 -0.11 -3.36 4.19
CA LYS A 99 -0.59 -4.72 4.41
C LYS A 99 -1.65 -4.72 5.49
N ALA A 100 -2.84 -5.23 5.19
CA ALA A 100 -3.93 -5.32 6.16
C ALA A 100 -4.52 -6.73 6.22
N ARG A 101 -4.89 -7.17 7.43
CA ARG A 101 -5.63 -8.40 7.65
C ARG A 101 -7.10 -8.10 7.85
N ILE A 102 -7.96 -8.77 7.10
CA ILE A 102 -9.41 -8.66 7.20
C ILE A 102 -9.97 -9.82 8.03
N SER A 103 -10.96 -9.51 8.85
CA SER A 103 -11.74 -10.47 9.64
C SER A 103 -13.22 -10.06 9.62
N TYR A 104 -14.13 -11.02 9.73
CA TYR A 104 -15.57 -10.75 9.71
C TYR A 104 -16.35 -11.88 10.39
N ALA A 105 -17.55 -11.55 10.85
CA ALA A 105 -18.51 -12.53 11.35
C ALA A 105 -19.93 -12.04 11.06
N ILE A 106 -20.82 -12.98 10.70
CA ILE A 106 -22.23 -12.72 10.38
C ILE A 106 -23.10 -13.58 11.29
N LEU A 107 -24.15 -12.97 11.86
CA LEU A 107 -25.17 -13.65 12.64
C LEU A 107 -25.79 -14.81 11.85
N PRO A 108 -26.10 -15.96 12.50
CA PRO A 108 -26.57 -17.18 11.83
C PRO A 108 -27.71 -16.95 10.83
N GLU A 109 -28.72 -16.18 11.21
CA GLU A 109 -29.93 -15.92 10.42
C GLU A 109 -29.69 -15.03 9.18
N TYR A 110 -28.50 -14.41 9.06
CA TYR A 110 -28.11 -13.57 7.92
C TYR A 110 -27.06 -14.23 7.01
N ARG A 111 -26.64 -15.47 7.31
CA ARG A 111 -25.68 -16.22 6.49
C ARG A 111 -26.29 -16.64 5.15
N GLY A 112 -25.44 -16.88 4.15
CA GLY A 112 -25.87 -17.33 2.82
C GLY A 112 -26.50 -16.25 1.92
N GLN A 113 -26.64 -15.02 2.41
CA GLN A 113 -27.27 -13.90 1.67
C GLN A 113 -26.25 -12.97 0.98
N GLY A 114 -24.96 -13.31 0.98
CA GLY A 114 -23.91 -12.47 0.37
C GLY A 114 -23.45 -11.27 1.20
N ILE A 115 -23.99 -11.08 2.42
CA ILE A 115 -23.67 -9.92 3.29
C ILE A 115 -22.18 -9.84 3.62
N ALA A 116 -21.54 -10.96 3.99
CA ALA A 116 -20.09 -10.99 4.24
C ALA A 116 -19.29 -10.55 3.01
N THR A 117 -19.63 -11.08 1.82
CA THR A 117 -18.95 -10.74 0.57
C THR A 117 -19.07 -9.25 0.28
N ALA A 118 -20.27 -8.68 0.36
CA ALA A 118 -20.48 -7.26 0.12
C ALA A 118 -19.77 -6.37 1.15
N ALA A 119 -19.86 -6.71 2.43
CA ALA A 119 -19.20 -5.95 3.50
C ALA A 119 -17.67 -5.96 3.35
N VAL A 120 -17.08 -7.12 3.05
CA VAL A 120 -15.63 -7.23 2.82
C VAL A 120 -15.23 -6.48 1.55
N GLU A 121 -15.97 -6.59 0.45
CA GLU A 121 -15.70 -5.83 -0.79
C GLU A 121 -15.68 -4.32 -0.55
N MET A 122 -16.65 -3.79 0.20
CA MET A 122 -16.69 -2.38 0.58
C MET A 122 -15.43 -1.95 1.37
N VAL A 123 -14.94 -2.81 2.27
CA VAL A 123 -13.70 -2.55 3.02
C VAL A 123 -12.47 -2.64 2.11
N ILE A 124 -12.43 -3.61 1.18
CA ILE A 124 -11.35 -3.73 0.19
C ILE A 124 -11.23 -2.45 -0.63
N ASP A 125 -12.33 -1.95 -1.19
CA ASP A 125 -12.35 -0.72 -1.98
C ASP A 125 -11.84 0.47 -1.17
N LYS A 126 -12.31 0.58 0.08
CA LYS A 126 -11.89 1.64 1.01
C LYS A 126 -10.39 1.59 1.31
N LEU A 127 -9.85 0.40 1.58
CA LEU A 127 -8.43 0.22 1.89
C LEU A 127 -7.56 0.46 0.66
N LYS A 128 -8.02 0.03 -0.51
CA LYS A 128 -7.36 0.28 -1.79
C LYS A 128 -7.22 1.78 -2.07
N ASP A 129 -8.28 2.56 -1.89
CA ASP A 129 -8.27 4.02 -2.06
C ASP A 129 -7.31 4.73 -1.10
N GLU A 130 -6.95 4.07 0.00
CA GLU A 130 -6.10 4.61 1.06
C GLU A 130 -4.64 4.10 0.97
N GLY A 131 -4.32 3.34 -0.07
CA GLY A 131 -2.96 2.91 -0.40
C GLY A 131 -2.56 1.56 0.19
N VAL A 132 -3.52 0.73 0.63
CA VAL A 132 -3.23 -0.67 0.93
C VAL A 132 -2.94 -1.42 -0.36
N GLU A 133 -1.87 -2.19 -0.37
CA GLU A 133 -1.38 -2.91 -1.55
C GLU A 133 -1.72 -4.40 -1.47
N LYS A 134 -1.70 -4.94 -0.24
CA LYS A 134 -1.91 -6.37 0.01
C LYS A 134 -2.86 -6.59 1.18
N LEU A 135 -3.79 -7.51 0.97
CA LEU A 135 -4.73 -7.96 1.98
C LEU A 135 -4.46 -9.41 2.34
N GLU A 136 -4.71 -9.76 3.59
CA GLU A 136 -4.69 -11.12 4.06
C GLU A 136 -5.95 -11.50 4.85
N ALA A 137 -6.29 -12.78 4.86
CA ALA A 137 -7.34 -13.34 5.70
C ALA A 137 -6.87 -14.68 6.27
N ASP A 138 -6.88 -14.80 7.59
CA ASP A 138 -6.46 -16.00 8.32
C ASP A 138 -7.71 -16.85 8.60
N ILE A 139 -7.85 -17.97 7.89
CA ILE A 139 -9.08 -18.76 7.87
C ILE A 139 -8.79 -20.19 8.32
N ASP A 140 -9.58 -20.68 9.28
CA ASP A 140 -9.64 -22.09 9.64
C ASP A 140 -10.10 -22.92 8.43
N ARG A 141 -9.35 -23.97 8.08
CA ARG A 141 -9.61 -24.79 6.89
C ARG A 141 -10.94 -25.54 6.94
N ASP A 142 -11.53 -25.70 8.13
CA ASP A 142 -12.87 -26.27 8.27
C ASP A 142 -13.98 -25.22 8.06
N ASN A 143 -13.64 -23.94 7.97
CA ASN A 143 -14.59 -22.86 7.68
C ASN A 143 -14.74 -22.62 6.17
N TYR A 144 -15.32 -23.62 5.48
CA TYR A 144 -15.57 -23.58 4.04
C TYR A 144 -16.41 -22.38 3.59
N SER A 145 -17.28 -21.87 4.48
CA SER A 145 -18.12 -20.70 4.18
C SER A 145 -17.27 -19.43 4.05
N SER A 146 -16.30 -19.22 4.94
CA SER A 146 -15.37 -18.09 4.85
C SER A 146 -14.37 -18.25 3.70
N GLU A 147 -13.90 -19.49 3.41
CA GLU A 147 -13.06 -19.73 2.21
C GLU A 147 -13.80 -19.26 0.94
N LYS A 148 -15.07 -19.63 0.77
CA LYS A 148 -15.88 -19.19 -0.39
C LYS A 148 -16.06 -17.68 -0.50
N VAL A 149 -16.11 -16.96 0.63
CA VAL A 149 -16.23 -15.49 0.62
C VAL A 149 -14.95 -14.88 0.05
N VAL A 150 -13.78 -15.29 0.54
CA VAL A 150 -12.51 -14.71 0.10
C VAL A 150 -12.13 -15.17 -1.31
N GLU A 151 -12.47 -16.40 -1.71
CA GLU A 151 -12.32 -16.88 -3.09
C GLU A 151 -13.10 -16.02 -4.09
N LYS A 152 -14.38 -15.72 -3.79
CA LYS A 152 -15.21 -14.83 -4.63
C LYS A 152 -14.63 -13.42 -4.77
N LEU A 153 -13.91 -12.97 -3.76
CA LEU A 153 -13.24 -11.67 -3.74
C LEU A 153 -11.83 -11.75 -4.36
N GLY A 154 -11.43 -12.88 -4.93
CA GLY A 154 -10.17 -13.06 -5.63
C GLY A 154 -8.95 -13.14 -4.71
N PHE A 155 -9.12 -13.62 -3.48
CA PHE A 155 -7.98 -14.03 -2.66
C PHE A 155 -7.43 -15.37 -3.16
N ASN A 156 -6.12 -15.50 -3.09
CA ASN A 156 -5.38 -16.71 -3.40
C ASN A 156 -4.77 -17.28 -2.12
N VAL A 157 -4.41 -18.57 -2.15
CA VAL A 157 -3.82 -19.24 -0.99
C VAL A 157 -2.82 -20.29 -1.44
N ASN A 158 -1.70 -20.38 -0.73
CA ASN A 158 -0.81 -21.53 -0.86
C ASN A 158 -1.16 -22.56 0.20
N LYS A 159 -2.06 -23.51 -0.12
CA LYS A 159 -2.53 -24.53 0.84
C LYS A 159 -1.40 -25.46 1.34
N LYS A 160 -0.20 -25.41 0.76
CA LYS A 160 1.00 -26.14 1.24
C LYS A 160 1.66 -25.45 2.45
N GLN A 161 1.40 -24.16 2.67
CA GLN A 161 1.91 -23.38 3.80
C GLN A 161 0.87 -23.26 4.92
N ALA A 162 0.14 -24.35 5.19
CA ALA A 162 -0.85 -24.36 6.26
C ALA A 162 -0.18 -24.05 7.61
N LEU A 163 -0.78 -23.14 8.37
CA LEU A 163 -0.34 -22.80 9.70
C LEU A 163 -1.00 -23.76 10.69
N VAL A 164 -0.23 -24.29 11.62
CA VAL A 164 -0.77 -24.99 12.79
C VAL A 164 -0.91 -23.96 13.90
N ASP A 165 -2.09 -23.86 14.51
CA ASP A 165 -2.32 -22.99 15.66
C ASP A 165 -2.11 -23.78 16.97
N PRO A 166 -1.03 -23.50 17.73
CA PRO A 166 -0.76 -24.18 19.00
C PRO A 166 -1.79 -23.89 20.09
N GLU A 167 -2.60 -22.84 19.94
CA GLU A 167 -3.60 -22.42 20.92
C GLU A 167 -5.00 -22.94 20.59
N MET A 168 -5.22 -23.42 19.36
CA MET A 168 -6.47 -24.07 18.93
C MET A 168 -6.43 -25.60 19.01
N PHE A 169 -5.49 -26.16 19.77
CA PHE A 169 -5.64 -27.50 20.34
C PHE A 169 -6.75 -27.45 21.41
N ARG A 170 -8.01 -27.37 20.97
CA ARG A 170 -9.21 -27.58 21.81
C ARG A 170 -9.90 -28.83 21.29
N ASP A 171 -10.27 -29.71 22.21
CA ASP A 171 -10.97 -30.99 21.94
C ASP A 171 -10.15 -32.06 21.20
N GLY A 172 -8.81 -31.98 21.23
CA GLY A 172 -7.93 -33.04 20.72
C GLY A 172 -7.69 -33.03 19.21
N ASP A 173 -8.32 -32.10 18.47
CA ASP A 173 -8.15 -31.97 17.03
C ASP A 173 -7.08 -30.93 16.65
N VAL A 174 -6.18 -31.30 15.73
CA VAL A 174 -5.20 -30.38 15.14
C VAL A 174 -5.91 -29.53 14.11
N ARG A 175 -6.12 -28.25 14.43
CA ARG A 175 -6.69 -27.30 13.47
C ARG A 175 -5.62 -26.71 12.57
N MET A 176 -5.91 -26.75 11.28
CA MET A 176 -5.06 -26.16 10.25
C MET A 176 -5.71 -24.87 9.77
N ARG A 177 -4.91 -23.81 9.69
CA ARG A 177 -5.31 -22.54 9.13
C ARG A 177 -4.60 -22.30 7.81
N ALA A 178 -5.22 -21.49 6.97
CA ALA A 178 -4.65 -21.05 5.72
C ALA A 178 -4.66 -19.53 5.68
N LEU A 179 -3.49 -18.94 5.38
CA LEU A 179 -3.36 -17.51 5.17
C LEU A 179 -3.65 -17.21 3.70
N TRP A 180 -4.82 -16.64 3.45
CA TRP A 180 -5.27 -16.17 2.15
C TRP A 180 -4.71 -14.77 1.90
N TYR A 181 -4.36 -14.45 0.65
CA TYR A 181 -3.81 -13.15 0.27
C TYR A 181 -4.44 -12.61 -1.01
N LYS A 182 -4.54 -11.29 -1.13
CA LYS A 182 -4.98 -10.58 -2.33
C LYS A 182 -4.13 -9.34 -2.53
N ASP A 183 -3.51 -9.22 -3.69
CA ASP A 183 -2.94 -7.95 -4.14
C ASP A 183 -4.09 -7.08 -4.68
N VAL A 184 -4.25 -5.90 -4.10
CA VAL A 184 -5.33 -4.96 -4.43
C VAL A 184 -4.84 -3.79 -5.29
N PHE A 185 -3.53 -3.57 -5.31
CA PHE A 185 -2.90 -2.68 -6.26
C PHE A 185 -2.63 -3.45 -7.56
N ASP A 186 -3.23 -3.00 -8.65
CA ASP A 186 -3.08 -3.63 -9.97
C ASP A 186 -1.82 -3.11 -10.66
N PHE A 187 -0.67 -3.68 -10.30
CA PHE A 187 0.62 -3.32 -10.91
C PHE A 187 0.67 -3.61 -12.41
N SER A 188 -0.18 -4.51 -12.92
CA SER A 188 -0.17 -4.92 -14.33
C SER A 188 -0.64 -3.82 -15.29
N LYS A 189 -1.26 -2.75 -14.78
CA LYS A 189 -1.72 -1.61 -15.57
C LYS A 189 -0.72 -0.46 -15.64
N LEU A 190 0.41 -0.56 -14.95
CA LEU A 190 1.44 0.46 -15.01
C LEU A 190 2.24 0.30 -16.31
N GLU A 191 2.58 1.43 -16.94
CA GLU A 191 3.46 1.46 -18.12
C GLU A 191 4.95 1.40 -17.75
N PHE A 192 5.26 1.29 -16.45
CA PHE A 192 6.60 1.28 -15.86
C PHE A 192 6.69 0.19 -14.79
N TYR A 193 7.91 -0.22 -14.45
CA TYR A 193 8.11 -1.17 -13.35
C TYR A 193 8.04 -0.45 -12.00
N TYR A 194 7.14 -0.90 -11.13
CA TYR A 194 6.98 -0.32 -9.81
C TYR A 194 8.00 -0.91 -8.83
N ILE A 195 8.79 -0.04 -8.20
CA ILE A 195 9.77 -0.39 -7.18
C ILE A 195 9.09 -0.36 -5.81
N ASP A 196 8.99 -1.53 -5.17
CA ASP A 196 8.49 -1.64 -3.81
C ASP A 196 9.53 -1.21 -2.75
N GLN A 197 9.17 -1.27 -1.47
CA GLN A 197 10.06 -0.84 -0.39
C GLN A 197 11.31 -1.72 -0.24
N ASP A 198 11.18 -3.03 -0.45
CA ASP A 198 12.28 -3.99 -0.32
C ASP A 198 13.23 -3.89 -1.53
N GLU A 199 12.68 -3.62 -2.71
CA GLU A 199 13.44 -3.29 -3.92
C GLU A 199 14.12 -1.93 -3.79
N PHE A 200 13.43 -0.90 -3.31
CA PHE A 200 13.99 0.44 -3.11
C PHE A 200 15.20 0.41 -2.17
N SER A 201 15.11 -0.36 -1.08
CA SER A 201 16.21 -0.55 -0.11
C SER A 201 17.43 -1.27 -0.70
N ARG A 202 17.26 -2.00 -1.82
CA ARG A 202 18.36 -2.64 -2.56
C ARG A 202 18.87 -1.73 -3.69
N LEU A 203 17.97 -1.00 -4.34
CA LEU A 203 18.25 -0.06 -5.42
C LEU A 203 19.11 1.11 -4.92
N ILE A 204 18.71 1.69 -3.78
CA ILE A 204 19.46 2.74 -3.11
C ILE A 204 20.44 2.09 -2.12
N ASN A 205 21.73 2.20 -2.41
CA ASN A 205 22.79 1.54 -1.66
C ASN A 205 24.00 2.46 -1.46
N ASN A 206 25.02 1.97 -0.76
CA ASN A 206 26.20 2.76 -0.39
C ASN A 206 27.06 3.22 -1.59
N ALA A 207 26.83 2.66 -2.78
CA ALA A 207 27.49 3.09 -4.02
C ALA A 207 26.62 4.07 -4.84
N THR A 208 25.40 4.38 -4.39
CA THR A 208 24.50 5.31 -5.09
C THR A 208 25.05 6.73 -5.06
N ILE A 209 25.11 7.36 -6.23
CA ILE A 209 25.56 8.74 -6.41
C ILE A 209 24.36 9.60 -6.81
N TYR A 210 24.17 10.74 -6.15
CA TYR A 210 23.11 11.68 -6.45
C TYR A 210 23.65 12.91 -7.16
N LYS A 211 22.91 13.41 -8.15
CA LYS A 211 23.27 14.57 -8.96
C LYS A 211 22.04 15.45 -9.16
N VAL A 212 22.27 16.75 -9.08
CA VAL A 212 21.30 17.78 -9.44
C VAL A 212 21.99 18.73 -10.39
N TRP A 213 21.42 18.93 -11.57
CA TRP A 213 22.00 19.80 -12.59
C TRP A 213 20.93 20.68 -13.22
N GLU A 214 21.35 21.84 -13.74
CA GLU A 214 20.46 22.87 -14.28
C GLU A 214 20.38 22.75 -15.79
N GLU A 215 19.18 22.78 -16.35
CA GLU A 215 18.98 22.80 -17.80
C GLU A 215 19.56 24.09 -18.40
N GLU A 216 20.27 23.93 -19.51
CA GLU A 216 20.87 25.01 -20.29
C GLU A 216 20.21 25.10 -21.66
N LYS A 217 19.76 26.30 -22.03
CA LYS A 217 19.13 26.56 -23.33
C LYS A 217 20.08 27.33 -24.23
N THR A 218 20.24 26.87 -25.46
CA THR A 218 21.04 27.56 -26.47
C THR A 218 20.36 28.89 -26.86
N THR A 219 21.09 29.99 -26.78
CA THR A 219 20.64 31.28 -27.32
C THR A 219 21.06 31.39 -28.80
N ALA A 220 20.19 31.97 -29.63
CA ALA A 220 20.15 31.84 -31.09
C ALA A 220 21.47 31.76 -31.90
N ARG A 221 21.39 31.04 -33.03
CA ARG A 221 22.42 30.78 -34.07
C ARG A 221 23.32 32.01 -34.37
N VAL A 222 24.62 31.87 -34.08
CA VAL A 222 25.64 32.64 -34.78
C VAL A 222 25.65 32.17 -36.24
N LEU A 223 25.21 33.02 -37.17
CA LEU A 223 25.31 32.79 -38.61
C LEU A 223 26.77 33.02 -39.04
N GLY A 224 27.60 32.00 -38.87
CA GLY A 224 28.99 32.01 -39.31
C GLY A 224 29.70 30.70 -38.96
N ASN A 225 30.52 30.20 -39.91
CA ASN A 225 31.32 28.98 -39.80
C ASN A 225 32.42 29.07 -38.72
N MET A 226 32.05 29.19 -37.44
CA MET A 226 32.99 28.99 -36.34
C MET A 226 32.61 27.75 -35.54
N LEU A 227 33.55 26.82 -35.47
CA LEU A 227 33.56 25.60 -34.64
C LEU A 227 33.73 25.96 -33.13
N GLY A 228 32.94 26.90 -32.62
CA GLY A 228 32.93 27.30 -31.20
C GLY A 228 31.67 26.80 -30.49
N ALA A 229 31.77 26.49 -29.19
CA ALA A 229 30.62 26.15 -28.36
C ALA A 229 29.59 27.29 -28.39
N GLN A 230 28.31 26.96 -28.60
CA GLN A 230 27.26 27.98 -28.63
C GLN A 230 27.02 28.54 -27.23
N PRO A 231 26.70 29.84 -27.08
CA PRO A 231 26.34 30.40 -25.80
C PRO A 231 25.07 29.71 -25.27
N THR A 232 25.11 29.31 -24.00
CA THR A 232 23.96 28.75 -23.28
C THR A 232 23.54 29.68 -22.16
N GLU A 233 22.24 29.69 -21.88
CA GLU A 233 21.66 30.36 -20.71
C GLU A 233 21.01 29.33 -19.80
N LYS A 234 21.25 29.51 -18.50
CA LYS A 234 20.64 28.76 -17.41
C LYS A 234 19.14 29.01 -17.36
N THR A 235 18.34 27.94 -17.30
CA THR A 235 16.88 28.03 -17.34
C THR A 235 16.23 28.19 -15.96
N GLY A 236 16.96 27.95 -14.88
CA GLY A 236 16.41 27.83 -13.53
C GLY A 236 15.61 26.54 -13.28
N ARG A 237 15.54 25.62 -14.24
CA ARG A 237 14.97 24.27 -14.09
C ARG A 237 16.07 23.27 -13.80
N TYR A 238 15.80 22.36 -12.87
CA TYR A 238 16.78 21.37 -12.44
C TYR A 238 16.28 19.95 -12.71
N HIS A 239 17.23 19.05 -12.90
CA HIS A 239 17.00 17.61 -13.02
C HIS A 239 17.62 16.91 -11.82
N PHE A 240 16.92 15.93 -11.27
CA PHE A 240 17.45 15.04 -10.24
C PHE A 240 17.78 13.69 -10.85
N VAL A 241 18.99 13.21 -10.58
CA VAL A 241 19.47 11.91 -11.06
C VAL A 241 20.10 11.17 -9.89
N PHE A 242 19.76 9.89 -9.72
CA PHE A 242 20.57 8.97 -8.93
C PHE A 242 21.22 7.93 -9.85
N GLN A 243 22.44 7.54 -9.54
CA GLN A 243 23.21 6.57 -10.32
C GLN A 243 23.62 5.43 -9.39
N THR A 244 23.20 4.20 -9.70
CA THR A 244 23.36 3.05 -8.82
C THR A 244 23.60 1.76 -9.59
N ASP A 245 24.18 0.77 -8.92
CA ASP A 245 24.31 -0.58 -9.45
C ASP A 245 22.97 -1.32 -9.36
N VAL A 246 22.52 -1.89 -10.48
CA VAL A 246 21.22 -2.56 -10.63
C VAL A 246 21.34 -3.83 -11.46
N THR A 247 20.50 -4.82 -11.18
CA THR A 247 20.34 -6.03 -12.01
C THR A 247 19.03 -5.93 -12.81
N GLU A 248 18.90 -6.68 -13.91
CA GLU A 248 17.66 -6.69 -14.69
C GLU A 248 16.46 -7.12 -13.83
N LYS A 249 16.67 -8.08 -12.93
CA LYS A 249 15.67 -8.55 -11.97
C LYS A 249 15.21 -7.49 -10.99
N LEU A 250 16.11 -6.64 -10.50
CA LEU A 250 15.75 -5.64 -9.49
C LEU A 250 14.76 -4.59 -10.02
N VAL A 251 14.76 -4.36 -11.34
CA VAL A 251 13.87 -3.41 -12.01
C VAL A 251 12.91 -4.09 -12.98
N GLY A 252 12.75 -5.41 -12.90
CA GLY A 252 11.75 -6.15 -13.68
C GLY A 252 11.93 -6.18 -15.19
N ILE A 253 13.15 -6.00 -15.69
CA ILE A 253 13.45 -6.18 -17.12
C ILE A 253 13.42 -7.67 -17.49
N SER A 254 13.98 -8.54 -16.62
CA SER A 254 14.00 -9.99 -16.79
C SER A 254 14.25 -10.68 -15.44
N ASP A 255 14.22 -12.02 -15.39
CA ASP A 255 14.58 -12.77 -14.18
C ASP A 255 16.10 -12.85 -13.91
N ASP A 256 16.94 -12.21 -14.73
CA ASP A 256 18.40 -12.25 -14.61
C ASP A 256 18.90 -11.35 -13.47
N ASP A 257 19.60 -11.97 -12.51
CA ASP A 257 20.21 -11.32 -11.34
C ASP A 257 21.74 -11.45 -11.32
N SER A 258 22.34 -11.91 -12.42
CA SER A 258 23.76 -12.27 -12.48
C SER A 258 24.67 -11.08 -12.81
N LEU A 259 24.21 -10.15 -13.63
CA LEU A 259 24.96 -8.99 -14.10
C LEU A 259 24.48 -7.70 -13.43
N ARG A 260 25.43 -6.86 -13.04
CA ARG A 260 25.18 -5.52 -12.50
C ARG A 260 25.56 -4.45 -13.49
N TYR A 261 24.71 -3.45 -13.61
CA TYR A 261 24.89 -2.29 -14.47
C TYR A 261 24.85 -1.03 -13.63
N ASN A 262 25.72 -0.06 -13.92
CA ASN A 262 25.73 1.21 -13.19
C ASN A 262 24.89 2.24 -13.96
N ILE A 263 23.61 2.33 -13.59
CA ILE A 263 22.60 3.05 -14.38
C ILE A 263 22.26 4.38 -13.71
N PRO A 264 22.29 5.52 -14.45
CA PRO A 264 21.69 6.76 -14.03
C PRO A 264 20.18 6.75 -14.30
N TRP A 265 19.43 7.13 -13.28
CA TRP A 265 17.97 7.21 -13.24
C TRP A 265 17.56 8.65 -13.01
N GLU A 266 16.94 9.26 -14.02
CA GLU A 266 16.52 10.66 -14.01
C GLU A 266 15.04 10.78 -13.67
N LEU A 267 14.71 11.62 -12.69
CA LEU A 267 13.32 11.94 -12.36
C LEU A 267 12.69 12.73 -13.52
N LEU A 268 11.59 12.20 -14.06
CA LEU A 268 10.86 12.84 -15.17
C LEU A 268 9.58 13.54 -14.72
N ARG A 269 8.78 12.87 -13.87
CA ARG A 269 7.42 13.32 -13.53
C ARG A 269 6.85 12.64 -12.28
N GLU A 270 5.77 13.21 -11.76
CA GLU A 270 4.87 12.58 -10.79
C GLU A 270 3.60 12.10 -11.53
N GLU A 271 3.18 10.86 -11.27
CA GLU A 271 1.92 10.30 -11.74
C GLU A 271 1.03 9.88 -10.56
N GLN A 272 -0.30 9.92 -10.76
CA GLN A 272 -1.26 9.46 -9.77
C GLN A 272 -2.02 8.22 -10.26
N HIS A 273 -1.88 7.11 -9.52
CA HIS A 273 -2.51 5.83 -9.83
C HIS A 273 -3.28 5.31 -8.62
N ASN A 274 -4.61 5.21 -8.71
CA ASN A 274 -5.48 4.72 -7.62
C ASN A 274 -5.18 5.37 -6.25
N GLY A 275 -5.08 6.71 -6.21
CA GLY A 275 -4.79 7.45 -4.97
C GLY A 275 -3.31 7.50 -4.57
N LYS A 276 -2.44 6.72 -5.23
CA LYS A 276 -1.00 6.71 -5.00
C LYS A 276 -0.29 7.72 -5.89
N LYS A 277 0.59 8.54 -5.30
CA LYS A 277 1.52 9.40 -6.03
C LYS A 277 2.83 8.63 -6.26
N ILE A 278 3.24 8.50 -7.51
CA ILE A 278 4.41 7.73 -7.93
C ILE A 278 5.32 8.66 -8.72
N LEU A 279 6.60 8.68 -8.37
CA LEU A 279 7.63 9.41 -9.11
C LEU A 279 8.23 8.50 -10.18
N ILE A 280 8.23 8.95 -11.43
CA ILE A 280 8.72 8.18 -12.57
C ILE A 280 10.15 8.58 -12.88
N PHE A 281 11.03 7.58 -12.87
CA PHE A 281 12.43 7.72 -13.21
C PHE A 281 12.75 6.98 -14.51
N CYS A 282 13.54 7.60 -15.37
CA CYS A 282 13.99 7.03 -16.63
C CYS A 282 15.46 6.61 -16.52
N GLY A 283 15.76 5.38 -16.91
CA GLY A 283 17.11 4.89 -17.10
C GLY A 283 17.70 5.41 -18.41
N TRP A 284 18.99 5.72 -18.41
CA TRP A 284 19.74 6.14 -19.61
C TRP A 284 20.86 5.18 -20.00
N GLY A 285 20.72 3.90 -19.62
CA GLY A 285 21.77 2.90 -19.86
C GLY A 285 23.04 3.10 -19.02
N ASP A 286 24.05 2.28 -19.29
CA ASP A 286 25.36 2.27 -18.65
C ASP A 286 26.32 2.88 -19.66
N PRO A 287 26.66 4.17 -19.53
CA PRO A 287 27.51 4.86 -20.48
C PRO A 287 28.95 4.34 -20.48
N LYS A 288 29.36 3.51 -19.51
CA LYS A 288 30.72 2.97 -19.42
C LYS A 288 30.85 1.56 -20.02
N ASN A 289 29.80 0.74 -19.93
CA ASN A 289 29.92 -0.70 -20.23
C ASN A 289 29.32 -1.15 -21.57
N GLY A 290 28.58 -0.30 -22.29
CA GLY A 290 28.10 -0.56 -23.67
C GLY A 290 27.08 -1.71 -23.83
N ILE A 291 26.34 -1.69 -24.95
CA ILE A 291 25.29 -2.61 -25.50
C ILE A 291 24.35 -3.31 -24.51
N GLY A 292 24.82 -4.08 -23.51
CA GLY A 292 23.98 -4.72 -22.50
C GLY A 292 23.14 -3.73 -21.68
N SER A 293 23.54 -2.46 -21.68
CA SER A 293 22.82 -1.40 -21.01
C SER A 293 21.74 -0.70 -21.84
N MET A 294 21.65 -0.99 -23.15
CA MET A 294 20.58 -0.47 -24.01
C MET A 294 19.19 -0.90 -23.52
N LYS A 295 19.09 -1.99 -22.76
CA LYS A 295 17.83 -2.44 -22.14
C LYS A 295 17.29 -1.47 -21.10
N PHE A 296 18.17 -0.68 -20.50
CA PHE A 296 17.81 0.35 -19.51
C PHE A 296 17.59 1.71 -20.17
N ASP A 297 17.91 1.87 -21.45
CA ASP A 297 17.75 3.13 -22.18
C ASP A 297 16.25 3.40 -22.38
N TYR A 298 15.78 4.54 -21.89
CA TYR A 298 14.36 4.91 -21.82
C TYR A 298 13.49 3.96 -20.97
N TYR A 299 14.10 3.11 -20.14
CA TYR A 299 13.35 2.21 -19.27
C TYR A 299 12.84 2.96 -18.05
N GLU A 300 11.54 2.90 -17.79
CA GLU A 300 10.91 3.63 -16.70
C GLU A 300 10.68 2.74 -15.47
N ILE A 301 11.07 3.27 -14.30
CA ILE A 301 10.69 2.75 -13.00
C ILE A 301 9.86 3.77 -12.24
N GLY A 302 8.89 3.28 -11.47
CA GLY A 302 8.06 4.11 -10.60
C GLY A 302 8.39 3.88 -9.13
N ILE A 303 8.64 4.94 -8.39
CA ILE A 303 8.95 4.91 -6.96
C ILE A 303 7.84 5.62 -6.18
N ASP A 304 7.35 5.02 -5.10
CA ASP A 304 6.39 5.65 -4.20
C ASP A 304 6.91 7.02 -3.72
N LYS A 305 6.11 8.07 -3.90
CA LYS A 305 6.50 9.43 -3.54
C LYS A 305 6.89 9.55 -2.07
N MET A 306 6.25 8.80 -1.17
CA MET A 306 6.57 8.82 0.26
C MET A 306 7.90 8.13 0.57
N LEU A 307 8.25 7.05 -0.14
CA LEU A 307 9.58 6.44 -0.02
C LEU A 307 10.67 7.42 -0.48
N PHE A 308 10.46 8.06 -1.63
CA PHE A 308 11.41 9.02 -2.15
C PHE A 308 11.51 10.29 -1.29
N ALA A 309 10.41 10.76 -0.69
CA ALA A 309 10.41 11.92 0.20
C ALA A 309 11.37 11.74 1.38
N ASN A 310 11.41 10.55 1.96
CA ASN A 310 12.31 10.23 3.07
C ASN A 310 13.77 10.32 2.65
N LEU A 311 14.11 9.76 1.48
CA LEU A 311 15.44 9.88 0.90
C LEU A 311 15.80 11.34 0.63
N LEU A 312 14.88 12.10 0.02
CA LEU A 312 15.11 13.49 -0.30
C LEU A 312 15.36 14.33 0.96
N ALA A 313 14.61 14.10 2.03
CA ALA A 313 14.81 14.77 3.32
C ALA A 313 16.20 14.47 3.91
N GLU A 314 16.64 13.21 3.82
CA GLU A 314 17.99 12.82 4.24
C GLU A 314 19.07 13.54 3.42
N LEU A 315 18.94 13.58 2.09
CA LEU A 315 19.89 14.26 1.21
C LEU A 315 19.97 15.77 1.48
N MET A 316 18.82 16.43 1.65
CA MET A 316 18.74 17.86 1.97
C MET A 316 19.38 18.17 3.33
N SER A 317 19.17 17.30 4.32
CA SER A 317 19.76 17.46 5.66
C SER A 317 21.28 17.24 5.66
N ASN A 318 21.75 16.20 4.98
CA ASN A 318 23.17 15.82 5.02
C ASN A 318 24.04 16.62 4.05
N TYR A 319 23.46 17.13 2.96
CA TYR A 319 24.19 17.80 1.88
C TYR A 319 23.46 19.08 1.39
N PRO A 320 23.20 20.05 2.28
CA PRO A 320 22.38 21.23 1.98
C PRO A 320 22.94 22.14 0.87
N ASP A 321 24.25 22.14 0.63
CA ASP A 321 24.87 22.90 -0.47
C ASP A 321 24.51 22.34 -1.86
N PHE A 322 24.36 21.01 -1.93
CA PHE A 322 24.02 20.30 -3.16
C PHE A 322 22.50 20.24 -3.36
N PHE A 323 21.75 19.93 -2.29
CA PHE A 323 20.29 19.76 -2.29
C PHE A 323 19.59 20.88 -1.52
N SER A 324 19.88 22.13 -1.87
CA SER A 324 19.22 23.27 -1.21
C SER A 324 17.73 23.29 -1.54
N GLU A 325 16.93 23.77 -0.60
CA GLU A 325 15.48 23.93 -0.78
C GLU A 325 15.14 24.69 -2.08
N GLN A 326 15.87 25.78 -2.36
CA GLN A 326 15.67 26.58 -3.56
C GLN A 326 15.86 25.75 -4.85
N LYS A 327 16.87 24.88 -4.90
CA LYS A 327 17.08 23.99 -6.05
C LYS A 327 15.96 22.95 -6.15
N MET A 328 15.62 22.31 -5.03
CA MET A 328 14.64 21.22 -4.99
C MET A 328 13.24 21.66 -5.41
N ARG A 329 12.85 22.90 -5.09
CA ARG A 329 11.60 23.52 -5.59
C ARG A 329 11.52 23.66 -7.10
N SER A 330 12.66 23.70 -7.77
CA SER A 330 12.78 23.88 -9.22
C SER A 330 13.18 22.59 -9.96
N VAL A 331 13.21 21.46 -9.27
CA VAL A 331 13.45 20.15 -9.88
C VAL A 331 12.18 19.67 -10.58
N ILE A 332 12.33 19.26 -11.84
CA ILE A 332 11.25 18.66 -12.63
C ILE A 332 10.79 17.36 -11.97
N GLY A 333 9.48 17.20 -11.80
CA GLY A 333 8.87 16.03 -11.14
C GLY A 333 8.76 16.14 -9.62
N LEU A 334 9.27 17.22 -8.99
CA LEU A 334 9.09 17.51 -7.56
C LEU A 334 8.04 18.58 -7.27
N GLU A 335 7.22 18.98 -8.25
CA GLU A 335 6.25 20.08 -8.12
C GLU A 335 5.20 19.80 -7.03
N GLY A 336 4.91 18.53 -6.76
CA GLY A 336 3.97 18.12 -5.74
C GLY A 336 4.54 18.15 -4.31
N PHE A 337 5.80 18.53 -4.09
CA PHE A 337 6.41 18.57 -2.76
C PHE A 337 6.28 19.97 -2.13
N ARG A 338 6.11 20.00 -0.81
CA ARG A 338 6.18 21.23 0.00
C ARG A 338 7.43 21.19 0.83
N PHE A 339 8.33 22.13 0.60
CA PHE A 339 9.53 22.28 1.40
C PHE A 339 9.25 23.39 2.42
N GLU A 340 9.35 23.15 3.71
CA GLU A 340 9.08 24.14 4.76
C GLU A 340 10.13 24.01 5.87
N GLU A 341 11.03 24.98 6.01
CA GLU A 341 11.99 25.11 7.13
C GLU A 341 12.73 23.81 7.50
N GLY A 342 13.17 23.04 6.50
CA GLY A 342 13.88 21.78 6.69
C GLY A 342 13.00 20.53 6.82
N GLN A 343 11.68 20.66 6.67
CA GLN A 343 10.73 19.56 6.56
C GLN A 343 10.21 19.43 5.11
N ILE A 344 9.92 18.19 4.71
CA ILE A 344 9.32 17.86 3.42
C ILE A 344 7.90 17.34 3.64
N GLY A 345 6.91 18.04 3.10
CA GLY A 345 5.52 17.63 2.96
C GLY A 345 5.18 17.16 1.54
N ILE A 346 4.10 16.37 1.39
CA ILE A 346 3.69 15.67 0.15
C ILE A 346 2.23 15.96 -0.24
#